data_AF-A0A7W5Y0C7-F1
#
_entry.id   AF-A0A7W5Y0C7-F1
#
_cell.length_a   1.000
_cell.length_b   1.000
_cell.length_c   1.000
_cell.angle_alpha   90.00
_cell.angle_beta   90.00
_cell.angle_gamma   90.00
#
_symmetry.space_group_name_H-M   'P 1'
#
loop_
_entity.id
_entity.type
_entity.pdbx_description
1 polymer ?
#
loop_
_entity_poly.entity_id
_entity_poly.type
_entity_poly.pdbx_seq_one_letter_code
_entity_poly.pdbx_strand_id
1 'polypeptide(L)' 'MHHEAISALHKDPFDRLLVAQARHEGIILLTSDATVAEYGQPARLV' A
#
# COMPACT_ATOMS: atom_id res chain seq x y z
N MET A 1 -0.60 22.59 -16.69
CA MET A 1 0.61 21.74 -16.80
C MET A 1 0.23 20.32 -16.43
N HIS A 2 0.34 19.42 -17.41
CA HIS A 2 0.57 17.97 -17.34
C HIS A 2 -0.28 17.07 -16.40
N HIS A 3 -1.32 16.49 -17.00
CA HIS A 3 -1.51 15.03 -17.12
C HIS A 3 -1.48 14.21 -15.81
N GLU A 4 -2.55 14.32 -15.00
CA GLU A 4 -2.86 13.34 -13.93
C GLU A 4 -3.40 12.02 -14.51
N ALA A 5 -2.71 11.45 -15.49
CA ALA A 5 -2.80 10.03 -15.77
C ALA A 5 -1.82 9.30 -14.85
N ILE A 6 -1.91 9.51 -13.53
CA ILE A 6 -1.28 8.59 -12.58
C ILE A 6 -2.21 7.40 -12.48
N SER A 7 -2.03 6.54 -13.49
CA SER A 7 -2.23 5.09 -13.51
C SER A 7 -3.15 4.54 -12.43
N ALA A 8 -4.16 3.79 -12.87
CA ALA A 8 -5.09 2.97 -12.09
C ALA A 8 -4.45 1.93 -11.14
N LEU A 9 -3.17 2.10 -10.78
CA LEU A 9 -2.34 1.27 -9.91
C LEU A 9 -2.63 1.44 -8.42
N HIS A 10 -3.58 2.29 -8.06
CA HIS A 10 -3.85 2.60 -6.68
C HIS A 10 -5.35 2.63 -6.41
N LYS A 11 -5.91 1.43 -6.31
CA LYS A 11 -7.35 1.22 -6.18
C LYS A 11 -7.95 1.71 -4.86
N ASP A 12 -7.15 1.91 -3.80
CA ASP A 12 -7.66 2.46 -2.53
C ASP A 12 -6.63 3.43 -1.89
N PRO A 13 -7.02 4.68 -1.55
CA PRO A 13 -6.15 5.59 -0.81
C PRO A 13 -5.83 5.11 0.62
N PHE A 14 -6.70 4.28 1.23
CA PHE A 14 -6.53 3.76 2.58
C PHE A 14 -5.42 2.72 2.66
N ASP A 15 -5.31 1.82 1.68
CA ASP A 15 -4.22 0.84 1.60
C ASP A 15 -2.85 1.53 1.58
N ARG A 16 -2.75 2.62 0.81
CA ARG A 16 -1.51 3.41 0.76
C ARG A 16 -1.18 4.05 2.09
N LEU A 17 -2.20 4.54 2.82
CA LEU A 17 -2.00 5.12 4.14
C LEU A 17 -1.51 4.07 5.13
N LEU A 18 -2.09 2.87 5.14
CA LEU A 18 -1.65 1.78 6.01
C LEU A 18 -0.21 1.35 5.72
N VAL A 19 0.14 1.19 4.43
CA VAL A 19 1.51 0.85 4.02
C VAL A 19 2.49 1.97 4.38
N ALA A 20 2.11 3.24 4.17
CA ALA A 20 2.94 4.38 4.52
C ALA A 20 3.17 4.47 6.03
N GLN A 21 2.13 4.24 6.83
CA GLN A 21 2.24 4.24 8.29
C GLN A 21 3.15 3.11 8.77
N ALA A 22 2.97 1.90 8.26
CA ALA A 22 3.82 0.76 8.62
C ALA A 22 5.29 1.02 8.28
N ARG A 23 5.58 1.67 7.14
CA ARG A 23 6.93 2.11 6.77
C ARG A 23 7.48 3.18 7.71
N HIS A 24 6.66 4.15 8.07
CA HIS A 24 7.06 5.25 8.95
C HIS A 24 7.36 4.77 10.37
N GLU A 25 6.54 3.87 10.90
CA GLU A 25 6.67 3.32 12.25
C GLU A 25 7.65 2.14 12.34
N GLY A 26 8.09 1.60 11.20
CA GLY A 26 8.99 0.44 11.15
C GLY A 26 8.32 -0.86 11.62
N ILE A 27 7.01 -0.99 11.43
CA ILE A 27 6.22 -2.16 11.83
C ILE A 27 5.81 -3.02 10.62
N ILE A 28 5.46 -4.28 10.85
CA ILE A 28 4.94 -5.19 9.82
C ILE A 28 3.42 -5.02 9.70
N LEU A 29 2.94 -4.79 8.48
CA LEU A 29 1.52 -4.77 8.17
C LEU A 29 1.05 -6.18 7.79
N LEU A 30 0.42 -6.89 8.73
CA LEU A 30 -0.22 -8.16 8.44
C LEU A 30 -1.57 -7.91 7.76
N THR A 31 -1.84 -8.61 6.66
CA THR A 31 -3.06 -8.45 5.88
C THR A 31 -3.55 -9.79 5.37
N SER A 32 -4.86 -9.97 5.23
CA SER A 32 -5.45 -11.08 4.46
C SER A 32 -5.78 -10.68 3.02
N ASP A 33 -5.59 -9.41 2.67
CA ASP A 33 -5.80 -8.89 1.32
C ASP A 33 -4.53 -9.08 0.46
N ALA A 34 -4.67 -9.90 -0.58
CA ALA A 34 -3.60 -10.15 -1.54
C ALA A 34 -3.14 -8.87 -2.27
N THR A 35 -4.05 -7.93 -2.52
CA THR A 35 -3.76 -6.65 -3.19
C THR A 35 -2.88 -5.77 -2.30
N VAL A 36 -3.13 -5.75 -0.99
CA VAL A 36 -2.29 -5.01 -0.04
C VAL A 36 -0.92 -5.65 0.08
N ALA A 37 -0.84 -6.99 0.03
CA ALA A 37 0.43 -7.70 0.05
C ALA A 37 1.33 -7.40 -1.19
N GLU A 38 0.75 -7.02 -2.33
CA GLU A 38 1.49 -6.64 -3.54
C GLU A 38 2.36 -5.37 -3.36
N TYR A 39 2.10 -4.56 -2.32
CA TYR A 39 2.97 -3.42 -1.98
C TYR A 39 4.37 -3.84 -1.48
N GLY A 40 4.58 -5.14 -1.23
CA GLY A 40 5.82 -5.69 -0.69
C GLY A 40 6.07 -5.23 0.73
N GLN A 41 7.32 -5.34 1.21
CA GLN A 41 7.63 -4.93 2.59
C GLN A 41 7.24 -3.46 2.85
N PRO A 42 6.54 -3.18 3.97
CA PRO A 42 6.32 -4.03 5.14
C PRO A 42 5.02 -4.87 5.15
N ALA A 43 4.27 -4.92 4.05
CA ALA A 43 3.06 -5.73 3.96
C ALA A 43 3.39 -7.23 3.85
N ARG A 44 2.66 -8.05 4.62
CA ARG A 44 2.79 -9.51 4.65
C ARG A 44 1.41 -10.16 4.68
N LEU A 45 1.16 -11.04 3.71
CA LEU A 45 -0.03 -11.88 3.69
C LEU A 45 0.01 -12.93 4.81
N VAL A 46 -1.10 -13.11 5.52
CA VAL A 46 -1.28 -14.11 6.60
C VAL A 46 -2.56 -14.92 6.46
#